data_AF-A0A316YKY0-F1
#
_entry.id   AF-A0A316YKY0-F1
#
_cell.length_a   1.000
_cell.length_b   1.000
_cell.length_c   1.000
_cell.angle_alpha   90.00
_cell.angle_beta   90.00
_cell.angle_gamma   90.00
#
_symmetry.space_group_name_H-M   'P 1'
#
loop_
_entity.id
_entity.type
_entity.pdbx_description
1 polymer ?
#
loop_
_entity_poly.entity_id
_entity_poly.type
_entity_poly.pdbx_seq_one_letter_code
_entity_poly.pdbx_strand_id
1 'polypeptide(L)' 'SSLQNGNRVYTLKKATATGGITKSAHPARFSPDDKFSRHRVTVKKRFGILPTQTPAKPM' A
#
# COMPACT_ATOMS: atom_id res chain seq x y z
N SER A 1 -0.24 6.60 7.71
CA SER A 1 1.08 6.48 8.35
C SER A 1 1.86 7.72 7.99
N SER A 2 2.08 8.62 8.93
CA SER A 2 2.95 9.78 8.71
C SER A 2 4.41 9.29 8.69
N LEU A 3 5.20 9.78 7.74
CA LEU A 3 6.64 9.59 7.73
C LEU A 3 7.28 10.76 8.48
N GLN A 4 8.15 10.45 9.44
CA GLN A 4 8.99 11.44 10.12
C GLN A 4 10.43 11.00 9.93
N ASN A 5 11.26 11.86 9.33
CA ASN A 5 12.66 11.59 9.02
C ASN A 5 12.87 10.27 8.26
N GLY A 6 11.96 9.93 7.34
CA GLY A 6 11.99 8.68 6.56
C GLY A 6 11.43 7.45 7.26
N ASN A 7 11.16 7.52 8.57
CA ASN A 7 10.63 6.42 9.36
C ASN A 7 9.10 6.50 9.52
N ARG A 8 8.43 5.34 9.52
CA ARG A 8 6.99 5.26 9.79
C ARG A 8 6.73 5.53 11.27
N VAL A 9 5.87 6.50 11.56
CA VAL A 9 5.36 6.76 12.91
C VAL A 9 4.11 5.94 13.16
N TYR A 10 4.10 5.16 14.25
CA TYR A 10 3.00 4.28 14.64
C TYR A 10 2.18 4.92 15.76
N THR A 11 0.86 4.69 15.73
CA THR A 11 -0.07 5.19 16.75
C THR A 11 -1.32 4.34 16.80
N LEU A 12 -2.02 4.36 17.94
CA LEU A 12 -3.34 3.76 18.11
C LEU A 12 -4.48 4.76 17.81
N LYS A 13 -4.16 6.06 17.63
CA LYS A 13 -5.14 7.09 17.31
C LYS A 13 -5.65 6.91 15.87
N LYS A 14 -6.95 7.13 15.63
CA LYS A 14 -7.54 7.00 14.30
C LYS A 14 -7.06 8.08 13.31
N ALA A 15 -6.77 9.28 13.80
CA ALA A 15 -6.24 10.40 13.04
C ALA A 15 -4.82 10.79 13.50
N THR A 16 -3.99 11.25 12.57
CA THR A 16 -2.67 11.84 12.86
C THR A 16 -2.83 13.24 13.43
N ALA A 17 -1.77 13.78 14.05
CA ALA A 17 -1.76 15.15 14.57
C ALA A 17 -2.05 16.22 13.49
N THR A 18 -1.80 15.88 12.22
CA THR A 18 -2.08 16.71 11.04
C THR A 18 -3.44 16.44 10.40
N GLY A 19 -4.31 15.64 11.03
CA GLY A 19 -5.67 15.35 10.55
C GLY A 19 -5.79 14.20 9.53
N GLY A 20 -4.69 13.54 9.15
CA GLY A 20 -4.71 12.41 8.22
C GLY A 20 -5.21 11.11 8.86
N ILE A 21 -5.97 10.29 8.13
CA ILE A 21 -6.42 8.98 8.64
C ILE A 21 -5.24 8.00 8.73
N THR A 22 -5.16 7.27 9.84
CA THR A 22 -4.15 6.24 10.06
C THR A 22 -4.44 4.95 9.27
N LYS A 23 -3.38 4.19 8.98
CA LYS A 23 -3.46 2.93 8.22
C LYS A 23 -2.88 1.82 9.08
N SER A 24 -3.34 0.58 8.88
CA SER A 24 -2.81 -0.56 9.63
C SER A 24 -1.30 -0.69 9.43
N ALA A 25 -0.61 -1.03 10.51
CA ALA A 25 0.80 -1.39 10.46
C ALA A 25 1.00 -2.77 9.80
N HIS A 26 0.00 -3.65 9.94
CA HIS A 26 0.02 -4.99 9.39
C HIS A 26 -0.39 -4.99 7.90
N PRO A 27 0.28 -5.78 7.05
CA PRO A 27 -0.09 -5.95 5.65
C PRO A 27 -1.43 -6.68 5.52
N ALA A 28 -2.07 -6.55 4.36
CA ALA A 28 -3.26 -7.34 4.04
C ALA A 28 -2.93 -8.84 4.08
N ARG A 29 -3.87 -9.64 4.60
CA ARG A 29 -3.71 -11.10 4.69
C ARG A 29 -3.69 -11.72 3.28
N PHE A 30 -2.85 -12.72 3.09
CA PHE A 30 -2.87 -13.53 1.89
C PHE A 30 -4.10 -14.46 1.89
N SER A 31 -4.78 -14.51 0.75
CA SER A 31 -5.90 -15.42 0.50
C SER A 31 -5.61 -16.16 -0.81
N PRO A 32 -5.47 -17.49 -0.80
CA PRO A 32 -5.12 -18.25 -2.00
C PRO A 32 -6.12 -18.07 -3.15
N ASP A 33 -7.41 -18.01 -2.83
CA ASP A 33 -8.50 -17.92 -3.80
C ASP A 33 -8.62 -16.52 -4.45
N ASP A 34 -8.22 -15.46 -3.72
CA ASP A 34 -8.19 -14.06 -4.18
C ASP A 34 -9.26 -13.70 -5.24
N LYS A 35 -10.56 -13.86 -4.90
CA LYS A 35 -11.70 -13.64 -5.81
C LYS A 35 -11.68 -12.29 -6.53
N PHE A 36 -11.06 -11.29 -5.91
CA PHE A 36 -10.96 -9.93 -6.44
C PHE A 36 -9.59 -9.61 -7.07
N SER A 37 -8.74 -10.61 -7.30
CA SER A 37 -7.44 -10.50 -7.97
C SER A 37 -7.53 -9.75 -9.29
N ARG A 38 -8.49 -10.12 -10.15
CA ARG A 38 -8.73 -9.45 -11.45
C ARG A 38 -8.98 -7.96 -11.28
N HIS A 39 -9.86 -7.58 -10.35
CA HIS A 39 -10.18 -6.18 -10.08
C HIS A 39 -8.94 -5.42 -9.58
N ARG A 40 -8.18 -6.01 -8.65
CA ARG A 40 -6.94 -5.41 -8.12
C ARG A 40 -5.92 -5.17 -9.23
N VAL A 41 -5.69 -6.16 -10.11
CA VAL A 41 -4.75 -6.05 -11.22
C VAL A 41 -5.21 -4.99 -12.22
N THR A 42 -6.49 -4.96 -12.59
CA THR A 42 -7.04 -3.96 -13.51
C THR A 42 -6.89 -2.54 -12.97
N VAL A 43 -7.20 -2.31 -11.69
CA VAL A 43 -6.99 -1.01 -11.04
C VAL A 43 -5.52 -0.62 -11.08
N LYS A 44 -4.62 -1.52 -10.69
CA LYS A 44 -3.17 -1.27 -10.73
C LYS A 44 -2.71 -0.88 -12.14
N LYS A 45 -3.24 -1.54 -13.17
CA LYS A 45 -2.86 -1.31 -14.58
C LYS A 45 -3.30 0.07 -15.06
N ARG A 46 -4.52 0.49 -14.69
CA ARG A 46 -5.05 1.82 -15.03
C ARG A 46 -4.20 2.96 -14.45
N PHE A 47 -3.64 2.76 -13.26
CA PHE A 47 -2.79 3.75 -12.59
C PHE A 47 -1.29 3.58 -12.87
N GLY A 48 -0.88 2.64 -13.73
CA GLY A 48 0.53 2.46 -14.08
C GLY A 48 1.42 1.95 -12.93
N ILE A 49 0.84 1.34 -11.89
CA ILE A 49 1.57 0.92 -10.68
C ILE A 49 1.95 -0.56 -10.66
N LEU A 50 1.78 -1.30 -11.78
CA LEU A 50 2.29 -2.68 -11.82
C LEU A 50 3.82 -2.66 -11.92
N PRO A 51 4.51 -3.52 -11.13
CA PRO A 51 5.96 -3.70 -11.28
C PRO A 51 6.39 -4.15 -12.68
N THR A 52 5.52 -4.87 -13.40
CA THR A 52 5.79 -5.32 -14.78
C THR A 52 5.73 -4.20 -15.82
N GLN A 53 5.23 -3.01 -15.46
CA GLN A 53 5.21 -1.83 -16.33
C GLN A 53 6.49 -1.00 -16.19
N THR A 54 7.29 -1.23 -15.13
CA THR A 54 8.56 -0.54 -14.90
C THR A 54 9.73 -1.36 -15.45
N PRO A 55 10.83 -0.71 -15.92
CA PRO A 55 12.03 -1.43 -16.32
C PRO A 55 12.53 -2.30 -15.16
N ALA A 56 13.08 -3.47 -15.48
CA ALA A 56 13.64 -4.37 -14.49
C ALA A 56 14.69 -3.60 -13.66
N LYS A 57 14.59 -3.70 -12.33
CA LYS A 57 15.59 -3.10 -11.45
C LYS A 57 16.94 -3.75 -11.77
N PRO A 58 18.01 -2.99 -12.05
CA PRO A 58 19.33 -3.58 -12.23
C PRO A 58 19.69 -4.39 -10.98
N MET A 59 20.24 -5.59 -11.21
CA MET A 59 20.66 -6.51 -10.16
C MET A 59 21.84 -5.95 -9.37
#